data_AF-A0A0V0UM23-F1
#
_entry.id   AF-A0A0V0UM23-F1
#
_cell.length_a   1.000
_cell.length_b   1.000
_cell.length_c   1.000
_cell.angle_alpha   90.00
_cell.angle_beta   90.00
_cell.angle_gamma   90.00
#
_symmetry.space_group_name_H-M   'P 1'
#
loop_
_entity.id
_entity.type
_entity.pdbx_description
1 polymer ?
#
loop_
_entity_poly.entity_id
_entity_poly.type
_entity_poly.pdbx_seq_one_letter_code
_entity_poly.pdbx_strand_id
1 'polypeptide(L)'
;MGKVGKEDEQQIDMAYRVVADHIRTLTVALSDGGRPDNCGRGYVLRRILRRGVRYATEKLNAPSGFFANLVPVVVETLGDMFPELKEDPNSVMEIINEEESLFLKTLSRGSRVLRQEIEKASKDKLIPGVVAWRLYASYGFPVDLTQLMAEESGYKVNMEEYEECRQQAQMSSSSKFSQANDVVDFNINAVNYLLNGKVPLTDDKPKYAYRLTENGDDDYEFDEVKCEVLALRRNGEFVSEVCSGDSCCLICDKTAFYAESGGQIYDEGSMEGEKCEFRVRNVQARSGYVIHFGEVMGTITRGSKLFQNVDQKRRVQVMKNHTATHLLNFALREVLGQVEQKGSLVLMDRLRFDFTCKAPLTVEQLVRIEQIVANIVNSDVEIYMQEVPLGVAKTIAGLRLTADETYPDPVRVVSVGTPVDALLKDPDGPGAKLASVEFCGGT
;
A
#
# COMPACT_ATOMS: atom_id res chain seq x y z
N MET A 1 17.61 -44.25 -13.23
CA MET A 1 16.53 -43.23 -13.24
C MET A 1 15.85 -43.29 -11.89
N GLY A 2 15.68 -42.16 -11.20
CA GLY A 2 15.04 -42.12 -9.89
C GLY A 2 13.58 -42.55 -9.95
N LYS A 3 13.05 -43.08 -8.84
CA LYS A 3 11.66 -43.54 -8.68
C LYS A 3 10.68 -42.38 -8.90
N VAL A 4 9.44 -42.69 -9.28
CA VAL A 4 8.39 -41.70 -9.55
C VAL A 4 7.04 -42.13 -8.96
N GLY A 5 6.22 -41.15 -8.62
CA GLY A 5 4.85 -41.39 -8.16
C GLY A 5 4.81 -42.29 -6.92
N LYS A 6 4.02 -43.36 -6.97
CA LYS A 6 3.85 -44.29 -5.84
C LYS A 6 5.10 -45.08 -5.49
N GLU A 7 6.08 -45.17 -6.39
CA GLU A 7 7.33 -45.90 -6.15
C GLU A 7 8.33 -45.09 -5.30
N ASP A 8 8.18 -43.77 -5.23
CA ASP A 8 8.98 -42.86 -4.41
C ASP A 8 8.26 -42.55 -3.09
N GLU A 9 8.09 -43.57 -2.24
CA GLU A 9 7.31 -43.49 -0.99
C GLU A 9 7.79 -42.37 -0.05
N GLN A 10 9.09 -42.08 -0.03
CA GLN A 10 9.69 -41.03 0.81
C GLN A 10 9.81 -39.69 0.07
N GLN A 11 9.43 -39.63 -1.21
CA GLN A 11 9.53 -38.44 -2.08
C GLN A 11 10.95 -37.87 -2.21
N ILE A 12 11.97 -38.69 -2.01
CA ILE A 12 13.38 -38.26 -2.02
C ILE A 12 13.83 -37.98 -3.46
N ASP A 13 13.49 -38.86 -4.40
CA ASP A 13 13.85 -38.66 -5.81
C ASP A 13 13.10 -37.47 -6.41
N MET A 14 11.86 -37.23 -5.99
CA MET A 14 11.13 -36.01 -6.28
C MET A 14 11.85 -34.77 -5.73
N ALA A 15 12.31 -34.80 -4.48
CA ALA A 15 13.02 -33.69 -3.87
C ALA A 15 14.29 -33.34 -4.63
N TYR A 16 15.11 -34.32 -5.02
CA TYR A 16 16.30 -34.07 -5.85
C TYR A 16 15.97 -33.36 -7.16
N ARG A 17 14.93 -33.80 -7.87
CA ARG A 17 14.50 -33.17 -9.14
C ARG A 17 14.01 -31.74 -8.94
N VAL A 18 13.19 -31.51 -7.90
CA VAL A 18 12.66 -30.17 -7.58
C VAL A 18 13.80 -29.22 -7.21
N VAL A 19 14.69 -29.64 -6.32
CA VAL A 19 15.84 -28.84 -5.88
C VAL A 19 16.74 -28.47 -7.06
N ALA A 20 17.10 -29.45 -7.90
CA ALA A 20 17.97 -29.23 -9.06
C ALA A 20 17.35 -28.28 -10.10
N ASP A 21 16.07 -28.46 -10.42
CA ASP A 21 15.39 -27.61 -11.40
C ASP A 21 15.20 -26.16 -10.87
N HIS A 22 14.84 -26.04 -9.59
CA HIS A 22 14.58 -24.73 -9.00
C HIS A 22 15.86 -23.92 -8.81
N ILE A 23 16.96 -24.53 -8.36
CA ILE A 23 18.23 -23.80 -8.25
C ILE A 23 18.75 -23.36 -9.63
N ARG A 24 18.60 -24.20 -10.66
CA ARG A 24 18.97 -23.85 -12.03
C ARG A 24 18.18 -22.65 -12.52
N THR A 25 16.87 -22.66 -12.33
CA THR A 25 15.98 -21.57 -12.72
C THR A 25 16.31 -20.27 -11.99
N LEU A 26 16.54 -20.34 -10.68
CA LEU A 26 16.89 -19.18 -9.86
C LEU A 26 18.25 -18.61 -10.22
N THR A 27 19.26 -19.47 -10.43
CA THR A 27 20.61 -19.00 -10.77
C THR A 27 20.59 -18.19 -12.07
N VAL A 28 19.90 -18.69 -13.11
CA VAL A 28 19.75 -17.96 -14.37
C VAL A 28 18.96 -16.67 -14.17
N ALA A 29 17.75 -16.76 -13.60
CA ALA A 29 16.88 -15.59 -13.48
C ALA A 29 17.47 -14.47 -12.59
N LEU A 30 18.22 -14.82 -11.55
CA LEU A 30 18.87 -13.83 -10.66
C LEU A 30 20.11 -13.22 -11.31
N SER A 31 20.85 -13.98 -12.12
CA SER A 31 21.98 -13.45 -12.91
C SER A 31 21.49 -12.46 -13.97
N ASP A 32 20.33 -12.71 -14.58
CA ASP A 32 19.66 -11.80 -15.54
C ASP A 32 19.01 -10.56 -14.90
N GLY A 33 19.25 -10.31 -13.60
CA GLY A 33 18.72 -9.16 -12.88
C GLY A 33 17.30 -9.34 -12.32
N GLY A 34 16.69 -10.52 -12.47
CA GLY A 34 15.47 -10.87 -11.76
C GLY A 34 15.69 -10.87 -10.24
N ARG A 35 14.68 -10.48 -9.47
CA ARG A 35 14.74 -10.48 -8.00
C ARG A 35 13.44 -11.03 -7.40
N PRO A 36 13.50 -11.77 -6.29
CA PRO A 36 12.29 -12.20 -5.58
C PRO A 36 11.52 -10.99 -5.05
N ASP A 37 10.19 -10.98 -5.21
CA ASP A 37 9.33 -9.87 -4.78
C ASP A 37 7.92 -10.39 -4.41
N ASN A 38 7.04 -9.52 -3.92
CA ASN A 38 5.66 -9.83 -3.56
C ASN A 38 4.68 -9.75 -4.74
N CYS A 39 5.07 -9.17 -5.87
CA CYS A 39 4.20 -9.00 -7.03
C CYS A 39 4.88 -9.33 -8.36
N GLY A 40 4.08 -9.44 -9.42
CA GLY A 40 4.55 -9.59 -10.80
C GLY A 40 5.51 -10.76 -11.00
N ARG A 41 6.61 -10.51 -11.73
CA ARG A 41 7.62 -11.53 -12.05
C ARG A 41 8.44 -11.95 -10.83
N GLY A 42 8.69 -11.04 -9.89
CA GLY A 42 9.42 -11.35 -8.66
C GLY A 42 8.67 -12.30 -7.72
N TYR A 43 7.33 -12.25 -7.71
CA TYR A 43 6.50 -13.20 -7.00
C TYR A 43 6.73 -14.65 -7.45
N VAL A 44 6.90 -14.86 -8.76
CA VAL A 44 7.17 -16.19 -9.32
C VAL A 44 8.53 -16.71 -8.85
N LEU A 45 9.57 -15.87 -8.88
CA LEU A 45 10.91 -16.24 -8.40
C LEU A 45 10.90 -16.57 -6.91
N ARG A 46 10.21 -15.77 -6.11
CA ARG A 46 10.02 -16.03 -4.68
C ARG A 46 9.34 -17.38 -4.42
N ARG A 47 8.31 -17.73 -5.20
CA ARG A 47 7.63 -19.03 -5.09
C ARG A 47 8.54 -20.21 -5.43
N ILE A 48 9.35 -20.10 -6.49
CA ILE A 48 10.31 -21.13 -6.89
C ILE A 48 11.36 -21.34 -5.80
N LEU A 49 11.92 -20.24 -5.25
CA LEU A 49 12.89 -20.28 -4.15
C LEU A 49 12.34 -21.00 -2.94
N ARG A 50 11.18 -20.57 -2.44
CA ARG A 50 10.55 -21.15 -1.24
C ARG A 50 10.27 -22.64 -1.41
N ARG A 51 9.83 -23.06 -2.60
CA ARG A 51 9.60 -24.47 -2.90
C ARG A 51 10.90 -25.28 -2.91
N GLY A 52 11.97 -24.77 -3.53
CA GLY A 52 13.27 -25.43 -3.56
C GLY A 52 13.85 -25.61 -2.15
N VAL A 53 13.88 -24.52 -1.37
CA VAL A 53 14.35 -24.52 0.02
C VAL A 53 13.55 -25.50 0.88
N ARG A 54 12.21 -25.50 0.77
CA ARG A 54 11.38 -26.44 1.54
C ARG A 54 11.73 -27.90 1.27
N TYR A 55 11.86 -28.30 0.00
CA TYR A 55 12.20 -29.68 -0.32
C TYR A 55 13.60 -30.05 0.18
N ALA A 56 14.56 -29.12 0.11
CA ALA A 56 15.87 -29.30 0.72
C ALA A 56 15.77 -29.52 2.24
N THR A 57 15.05 -28.66 2.96
CA THR A 57 14.95 -28.73 4.43
C THR A 57 14.07 -29.89 4.92
N GLU A 58 12.86 -30.07 4.40
CA GLU A 58 11.87 -31.01 4.96
C GLU A 58 11.98 -32.44 4.42
N LYS A 59 12.48 -32.62 3.19
CA LYS A 59 12.57 -33.96 2.56
C LYS A 59 14.00 -34.49 2.55
N LEU A 60 14.99 -33.62 2.34
CA LEU A 60 16.40 -34.00 2.33
C LEU A 60 17.13 -33.74 3.66
N ASN A 61 16.47 -33.11 4.63
CA ASN A 61 17.06 -32.71 5.92
C ASN A 61 18.34 -31.86 5.75
N ALA A 62 18.38 -31.04 4.70
CA ALA A 62 19.53 -30.19 4.43
C ALA A 62 19.64 -29.04 5.45
N PRO A 63 20.86 -28.67 5.88
CA PRO A 63 21.06 -27.52 6.76
C PRO A 63 20.74 -26.21 6.05
N SER A 64 20.46 -25.16 6.83
CA SER A 64 20.26 -23.80 6.29
C SER A 64 21.46 -23.36 5.46
N GLY A 65 21.21 -22.72 4.33
CA GLY A 65 22.21 -22.23 3.38
C GLY A 65 22.72 -23.31 2.41
N PHE A 66 22.26 -24.56 2.53
CA PHE A 66 22.57 -25.61 1.57
C PHE A 66 22.12 -25.26 0.15
N PHE A 67 20.95 -24.62 0.00
CA PHE A 67 20.36 -24.40 -1.31
C PHE A 67 21.18 -23.42 -2.16
N ALA A 68 21.70 -22.34 -1.56
CA ALA A 68 22.61 -21.41 -2.24
C ALA A 68 23.94 -22.06 -2.64
N ASN A 69 24.43 -23.04 -1.87
CA ASN A 69 25.68 -23.76 -2.19
C ASN A 69 25.61 -24.61 -3.47
N LEU A 70 24.42 -24.74 -4.08
CA LEU A 70 24.25 -25.38 -5.37
C LEU A 70 24.46 -24.42 -6.55
N VAL A 71 24.51 -23.09 -6.34
CA VAL A 71 24.77 -22.09 -7.39
C VAL A 71 26.08 -22.36 -8.13
N PRO A 72 27.23 -22.60 -7.46
CA PRO A 72 28.48 -22.88 -8.16
C PRO A 72 28.40 -24.11 -9.10
N VAL A 73 27.61 -25.13 -8.74
CA VAL A 73 27.42 -26.33 -9.57
C VAL A 73 26.62 -26.00 -10.83
N VAL A 74 25.64 -25.10 -10.73
CA VAL A 74 24.90 -24.61 -11.90
C VAL A 74 25.81 -23.80 -12.82
N VAL A 75 26.67 -22.93 -12.25
CA VAL A 75 27.66 -22.14 -13.01
C VAL A 75 28.66 -23.05 -13.72
N GLU A 76 29.14 -24.11 -13.07
CA GLU A 76 30.01 -25.11 -13.70
C GLU A 76 29.30 -25.83 -14.86
N THR A 77 28.01 -26.15 -14.71
CA THR A 77 27.26 -26.91 -15.71
C THR A 77 26.82 -26.06 -16.91
N LEU A 78 26.45 -24.79 -16.68
CA LEU A 78 25.80 -23.94 -17.68
C LEU A 78 26.61 -22.70 -18.09
N GLY A 79 27.62 -22.31 -17.32
CA GLY A 79 28.31 -21.03 -17.48
C GLY A 79 29.15 -20.90 -18.75
N ASP A 80 29.41 -21.99 -19.48
CA ASP A 80 30.04 -21.91 -20.81
C ASP A 80 29.04 -21.48 -21.89
N MET A 81 27.77 -21.85 -21.74
CA MET A 81 26.68 -21.47 -22.64
C MET A 81 26.07 -20.11 -22.26
N PHE A 82 26.10 -19.76 -20.98
CA PHE A 82 25.55 -18.53 -20.40
C PHE A 82 26.64 -17.83 -19.56
N PRO A 83 27.56 -17.06 -20.20
CA PRO A 83 28.69 -16.42 -19.53
C PRO A 83 28.30 -15.47 -18.39
N GLU A 84 27.12 -14.86 -18.47
CA GLU A 84 26.53 -13.97 -17.45
C GLU A 84 26.44 -14.64 -16.06
N LEU A 85 26.32 -15.97 -16.00
CA LEU A 85 26.29 -16.71 -14.74
C LEU A 85 27.62 -16.66 -13.98
N LYS A 86 28.72 -16.33 -14.66
CA LYS A 86 30.07 -16.26 -14.08
C LYS A 86 30.40 -14.87 -13.53
N GLU A 87 29.60 -13.85 -13.81
CA GLU A 87 29.91 -12.46 -13.43
C GLU A 87 29.89 -12.25 -11.92
N ASP A 88 28.80 -12.63 -11.25
CA ASP A 88 28.64 -12.44 -9.79
C ASP A 88 27.78 -13.54 -9.14
N PRO A 89 28.28 -14.79 -9.08
CA PRO A 89 27.57 -15.89 -8.45
C PRO A 89 27.41 -15.70 -6.93
N ASN A 90 28.28 -14.91 -6.30
CA ASN A 90 28.21 -14.63 -4.87
C ASN A 90 26.97 -13.80 -4.52
N SER A 91 26.67 -12.76 -5.30
CA SER A 91 25.45 -11.97 -5.14
C SER A 91 24.17 -12.82 -5.29
N VAL A 92 24.16 -13.76 -6.25
CA VAL A 92 23.06 -14.73 -6.41
C VAL A 92 22.90 -15.59 -5.15
N MET A 93 24.01 -16.11 -4.60
CA MET A 93 24.00 -16.89 -3.37
C MET A 93 23.52 -16.07 -2.17
N GLU A 94 23.94 -14.82 -2.04
CA GLU A 94 23.50 -13.90 -0.98
C GLU A 94 21.98 -13.68 -1.03
N ILE A 95 21.43 -13.35 -2.20
CA ILE A 95 19.98 -13.19 -2.40
C ILE A 95 19.21 -14.46 -1.99
N ILE A 96 19.71 -15.64 -2.39
CA ILE A 96 19.07 -16.91 -2.04
C ILE A 96 19.11 -17.15 -0.53
N ASN A 97 20.25 -16.93 0.11
CA ASN A 97 20.43 -17.11 1.55
C ASN A 97 19.57 -16.15 2.38
N GLU A 98 19.43 -14.91 1.94
CA GLU A 98 18.57 -13.91 2.60
C GLU A 98 17.10 -14.33 2.56
N GLU A 99 16.58 -14.67 1.38
CA GLU A 99 15.20 -15.14 1.22
C GLU A 99 14.96 -16.49 1.91
N GLU A 100 15.94 -17.39 1.91
CA GLU A 100 15.90 -18.65 2.67
C GLU A 100 15.76 -18.38 4.17
N SER A 101 16.58 -17.50 4.74
CA SER A 101 16.55 -17.15 6.17
C SER A 101 15.20 -16.55 6.57
N LEU A 102 14.66 -15.62 5.76
CA LEU A 102 13.33 -15.04 5.95
C LEU A 102 12.23 -16.09 5.87
N PHE A 103 12.37 -17.02 4.92
CA PHE A 103 11.41 -18.09 4.71
C PHE A 103 11.38 -19.11 5.86
N LEU A 104 12.54 -19.59 6.33
CA LEU A 104 12.62 -20.61 7.38
C LEU A 104 12.03 -20.11 8.72
N LYS A 105 12.18 -18.82 9.02
CA LYS A 105 11.52 -18.16 10.18
C LYS A 105 10.00 -18.30 10.13
N THR A 106 9.42 -18.13 8.95
CA THR A 106 7.98 -18.20 8.69
C THR A 106 7.47 -19.64 8.57
N LEU A 107 8.26 -20.51 7.92
CA LEU A 107 7.93 -21.91 7.65
C LEU A 107 7.67 -22.70 8.94
N SER A 108 8.55 -22.56 9.94
CA SER A 108 8.45 -23.31 11.20
C SER A 108 7.14 -23.02 11.97
N ARG A 109 6.69 -21.75 11.96
CA ARG A 109 5.47 -21.31 12.66
C ARG A 109 4.21 -21.68 11.89
N GLY A 110 4.16 -21.43 10.59
CA GLY A 110 2.99 -21.69 9.76
C GLY A 110 2.71 -23.18 9.52
N SER A 111 3.76 -23.99 9.32
CA SER A 111 3.62 -25.43 9.04
C SER A 111 3.01 -26.23 10.19
N ARG A 112 3.24 -25.80 11.43
CA ARG A 112 2.63 -26.41 12.62
C ARG A 112 1.13 -26.13 12.68
N VAL A 113 0.75 -24.88 12.41
CA VAL A 113 -0.66 -24.46 12.39
C VAL A 113 -1.40 -25.17 11.26
N LEU A 114 -0.84 -25.20 10.05
CA LEU A 114 -1.44 -25.90 8.92
C LEU A 114 -1.66 -27.39 9.19
N ARG A 115 -0.67 -28.09 9.76
CA ARG A 115 -0.81 -29.51 10.15
C ARG A 115 -1.94 -29.75 11.15
N GLN A 116 -2.05 -28.90 12.17
CA GLN A 116 -3.14 -28.99 13.15
C GLN A 116 -4.52 -28.78 12.53
N GLU A 117 -4.63 -27.90 11.53
CA GLU A 117 -5.90 -27.65 10.83
C GLU A 117 -6.23 -28.78 9.85
N ILE A 118 -5.23 -29.39 9.21
CA ILE A 118 -5.40 -30.60 8.38
C ILE A 118 -5.90 -31.79 9.22
N GLU A 119 -5.35 -31.99 10.42
CA GLU A 119 -5.79 -33.05 11.35
C GLU A 119 -7.24 -32.85 11.83
N LYS A 120 -7.70 -31.60 11.90
CA LYS A 120 -9.07 -31.23 12.29
C LYS A 120 -10.06 -31.20 11.12
N ALA A 121 -9.57 -31.07 9.89
CA ALA A 121 -10.39 -30.94 8.69
C ALA A 121 -11.20 -32.22 8.41
N SER A 122 -12.42 -32.05 7.88
CA SER A 122 -13.39 -33.13 7.65
C SER A 122 -12.92 -34.15 6.60
N LYS A 123 -13.68 -35.25 6.47
CA LYS A 123 -13.46 -36.31 5.46
C LYS A 123 -13.45 -35.80 4.01
N ASP A 124 -13.96 -34.60 3.75
CA ASP A 124 -14.07 -34.02 2.41
C ASP A 124 -12.74 -33.49 1.87
N LYS A 125 -11.66 -33.56 2.68
CA LYS A 125 -10.29 -33.16 2.32
C LYS A 125 -10.20 -31.73 1.78
N LEU A 126 -11.00 -30.83 2.35
CA LEU A 126 -11.04 -29.42 2.01
C LEU A 126 -10.66 -28.58 3.24
N ILE A 127 -9.63 -27.75 3.10
CA ILE A 127 -9.20 -26.77 4.10
C ILE A 127 -10.00 -25.48 3.87
N PRO A 128 -10.73 -24.98 4.88
CA PRO A 128 -11.47 -23.73 4.76
C PRO A 128 -10.57 -22.55 4.37
N GLY A 129 -11.07 -21.69 3.49
CA GLY A 129 -10.35 -20.51 3.01
C GLY A 129 -9.97 -19.55 4.13
N VAL A 130 -10.80 -19.44 5.19
CA VAL A 130 -10.50 -18.65 6.40
C VAL A 130 -9.22 -19.09 7.11
N VAL A 131 -8.91 -20.38 7.07
CA VAL A 131 -7.67 -20.91 7.67
C VAL A 131 -6.46 -20.51 6.86
N ALA A 132 -6.54 -20.63 5.53
CA ALA A 132 -5.49 -20.18 4.62
C ALA A 132 -5.28 -18.66 4.71
N TRP A 133 -6.35 -17.90 4.89
CA TRP A 133 -6.28 -16.45 5.11
C TRP A 133 -5.62 -16.12 6.45
N ARG A 134 -5.98 -16.80 7.54
CA ARG A 134 -5.33 -16.62 8.85
C ARG A 134 -3.83 -16.94 8.78
N LEU A 135 -3.46 -18.02 8.10
CA LEU A 135 -2.07 -18.40 7.86
C LEU A 135 -1.30 -17.27 7.16
N TYR A 136 -1.88 -16.69 6.11
CA TYR A 136 -1.32 -15.54 5.41
C TYR A 136 -1.27 -14.27 6.27
N ALA A 137 -2.41 -13.79 6.76
CA ALA A 137 -2.55 -12.50 7.39
C ALA A 137 -1.93 -12.42 8.79
N SER A 138 -2.00 -13.49 9.58
CA SER A 138 -1.53 -13.48 10.98
C SER A 138 -0.13 -14.06 11.14
N TYR A 139 0.28 -14.98 10.27
CA TYR A 139 1.55 -15.70 10.40
C TYR A 139 2.52 -15.45 9.25
N GLY A 140 2.13 -14.63 8.25
CA GLY A 140 2.94 -14.37 7.06
C GLY A 140 3.12 -15.59 6.16
N PHE A 141 2.32 -16.65 6.38
CA PHE A 141 2.47 -17.94 5.73
C PHE A 141 1.82 -17.92 4.34
N PRO A 142 2.59 -18.04 3.26
CA PRO A 142 2.09 -17.79 1.91
C PRO A 142 0.97 -18.76 1.48
N VAL A 143 -0.04 -18.25 0.78
CA VAL A 143 -1.19 -19.07 0.32
C VAL A 143 -0.76 -20.14 -0.67
N ASP A 144 0.19 -19.84 -1.56
CA ASP A 144 0.75 -20.79 -2.51
C ASP A 144 1.42 -21.98 -1.81
N LEU A 145 2.09 -21.73 -0.68
CA LEU A 145 2.65 -22.78 0.15
C LEU A 145 1.57 -23.57 0.90
N THR A 146 0.54 -22.88 1.38
CA THR A 146 -0.63 -23.52 2.02
C THR A 146 -1.31 -24.49 1.05
N GLN A 147 -1.53 -24.08 -0.20
CA GLN A 147 -2.08 -24.93 -1.25
C GLN A 147 -1.19 -26.14 -1.53
N LEU A 148 0.12 -25.91 -1.71
CA LEU A 148 1.07 -26.97 -2.01
C LEU A 148 1.10 -28.05 -0.91
N MET A 149 1.16 -27.63 0.36
CA MET A 149 1.21 -28.53 1.50
C MET A 149 -0.12 -29.28 1.72
N ALA A 150 -1.24 -28.62 1.44
CA ALA A 150 -2.55 -29.25 1.43
C ALA A 150 -2.58 -30.36 0.36
N GLU A 151 -2.21 -30.05 -0.88
CA GLU A 151 -2.22 -31.00 -2.01
C GLU A 151 -1.35 -32.23 -1.75
N GLU A 152 -0.15 -32.05 -1.18
CA GLU A 152 0.73 -33.15 -0.80
C GLU A 152 0.14 -34.06 0.29
N SER A 153 -0.67 -33.49 1.17
CA SER A 153 -1.41 -34.25 2.20
C SER A 153 -2.73 -34.83 1.66
N GLY A 154 -3.03 -34.62 0.38
CA GLY A 154 -4.27 -35.04 -0.27
C GLY A 154 -5.46 -34.13 -0.04
N TYR A 155 -5.25 -32.92 0.47
CA TYR A 155 -6.25 -31.89 0.72
C TYR A 155 -6.22 -30.80 -0.36
N LYS A 156 -7.30 -30.05 -0.48
CA LYS A 156 -7.34 -28.81 -1.26
C LYS A 156 -7.67 -27.63 -0.36
N VAL A 157 -7.21 -26.43 -0.72
CA VAL A 157 -7.65 -25.20 -0.07
C VAL A 157 -8.85 -24.65 -0.82
N ASN A 158 -9.89 -24.24 -0.09
CA ASN A 158 -11.00 -23.51 -0.67
C ASN A 158 -10.54 -22.10 -1.06
N MET A 159 -10.16 -21.93 -2.32
CA MET A 159 -9.63 -20.65 -2.82
C MET A 159 -10.69 -19.58 -3.02
N GLU A 160 -11.94 -19.97 -3.27
CA GLU A 160 -13.06 -19.03 -3.35
C GLU A 160 -13.26 -18.37 -1.98
N GLU A 161 -13.38 -19.17 -0.92
CA GLU A 161 -13.50 -18.68 0.45
C GLU A 161 -12.24 -17.92 0.93
N TYR A 162 -11.04 -18.32 0.48
CA TYR A 162 -9.80 -17.58 0.78
C TYR A 162 -9.84 -16.19 0.17
N GLU A 163 -10.25 -16.09 -1.11
CA GLU A 163 -10.34 -14.83 -1.80
C GLU A 163 -11.49 -13.99 -1.24
N GLU A 164 -12.61 -14.60 -0.82
CA GLU A 164 -13.66 -13.92 -0.04
C GLU A 164 -13.13 -13.38 1.28
N CYS A 165 -12.35 -14.16 2.04
CA CYS A 165 -11.75 -13.69 3.30
C CYS A 165 -10.73 -12.58 3.06
N ARG A 166 -9.93 -12.69 2.01
CA ARG A 166 -8.97 -11.66 1.59
C ARG A 166 -9.68 -10.40 1.15
N GLN A 167 -10.73 -10.52 0.35
CA GLN A 167 -11.58 -9.42 -0.07
C GLN A 167 -12.30 -8.83 1.12
N GLN A 168 -12.84 -9.63 2.04
CA GLN A 168 -13.46 -9.18 3.29
C GLN A 168 -12.47 -8.51 4.23
N ALA A 169 -11.19 -8.91 4.21
CA ALA A 169 -10.16 -8.33 5.04
C ALA A 169 -9.59 -7.05 4.44
N GLN A 170 -9.40 -7.03 3.11
CA GLN A 170 -9.07 -5.85 2.32
C GLN A 170 -10.20 -4.84 2.39
N MET A 171 -11.44 -5.32 2.31
CA MET A 171 -12.63 -4.60 2.71
C MET A 171 -12.46 -4.20 4.17
N SER A 172 -12.25 -5.03 5.19
CA SER A 172 -12.15 -4.61 6.62
C SER A 172 -11.07 -3.57 6.92
N SER A 173 -9.96 -3.54 6.18
CA SER A 173 -8.95 -2.49 6.23
C SER A 173 -9.35 -1.21 5.48
N SER A 174 -10.37 -1.30 4.62
CA SER A 174 -11.04 -0.25 3.86
C SER A 174 -12.53 -0.06 4.23
N SER A 175 -13.06 -0.77 5.23
CA SER A 175 -14.50 -1.01 5.42
C SER A 175 -14.89 -0.80 6.86
N LYS A 176 -15.36 0.41 7.08
CA LYS A 176 -16.68 0.51 7.70
C LYS A 176 -17.81 0.68 6.68
N PHE A 177 -17.57 0.69 5.35
CA PHE A 177 -18.62 1.13 4.41
C PHE A 177 -18.70 0.48 3.01
N SER A 178 -18.18 -0.73 2.77
CA SER A 178 -18.26 -1.38 1.44
C SER A 178 -19.58 -2.12 1.15
N GLN A 179 -20.69 -1.79 1.84
CA GLN A 179 -22.02 -2.35 1.52
C GLN A 179 -22.81 -1.55 0.49
N ALA A 180 -22.22 -0.52 -0.15
CA ALA A 180 -22.75 0.06 -1.37
C ALA A 180 -21.97 -0.49 -2.57
N ASN A 181 -22.65 -1.22 -3.47
CA ASN A 181 -22.11 -1.61 -4.78
C ASN A 181 -21.42 -0.46 -5.52
N ASP A 182 -21.78 0.80 -5.20
CA ASP A 182 -21.23 1.98 -5.84
C ASP A 182 -19.76 2.32 -5.49
N VAL A 183 -19.21 1.94 -4.32
CA VAL A 183 -17.78 2.23 -3.97
C VAL A 183 -16.83 1.51 -4.92
N VAL A 184 -17.20 0.31 -5.33
CA VAL A 184 -16.43 -0.54 -6.26
C VAL A 184 -16.81 -0.24 -7.72
N ASP A 185 -18.02 0.23 -7.99
CA ASP A 185 -18.58 0.36 -9.34
C ASP A 185 -18.58 1.80 -9.91
N PHE A 186 -17.90 2.78 -9.29
CA PHE A 186 -17.69 4.07 -9.96
C PHE A 186 -16.63 3.95 -11.08
N ASN A 187 -17.03 3.30 -12.16
CA ASN A 187 -16.20 2.91 -13.29
C ASN A 187 -16.15 4.00 -14.38
N ILE A 188 -15.42 3.73 -15.47
CA ILE A 188 -15.25 4.66 -16.60
C ILE A 188 -16.60 5.11 -17.19
N ASN A 189 -17.63 4.26 -17.18
CA ASN A 189 -18.95 4.62 -17.70
C ASN A 189 -19.64 5.67 -16.83
N ALA A 190 -19.48 5.60 -15.50
CA ALA A 190 -20.02 6.60 -14.59
C ALA A 190 -19.36 7.97 -14.80
N VAL A 191 -18.04 8.00 -14.99
CA VAL A 191 -17.30 9.22 -15.35
C VAL A 191 -17.77 9.78 -16.69
N ASN A 192 -17.92 8.93 -17.71
CA ASN A 192 -18.41 9.34 -19.03
C ASN A 192 -19.84 9.90 -18.98
N TYR A 193 -20.71 9.35 -18.13
CA TYR A 193 -22.05 9.91 -17.91
C TYR A 193 -21.98 11.35 -17.40
N LEU A 194 -21.12 11.62 -16.41
CA LEU A 194 -20.94 12.98 -15.87
C LEU A 194 -20.39 13.95 -16.93
N LEU A 195 -19.37 13.52 -17.67
CA LEU A 195 -18.75 14.33 -18.73
C LEU A 195 -19.76 14.64 -19.86
N ASN A 196 -20.51 13.63 -20.32
CA ASN A 196 -21.54 13.79 -21.36
C ASN A 196 -22.70 14.66 -20.85
N GLY A 197 -23.05 14.52 -19.56
CA GLY A 197 -24.01 15.36 -18.86
C GLY A 197 -23.52 16.78 -18.57
N LYS A 198 -22.26 17.11 -18.94
CA LYS A 198 -21.61 18.41 -18.70
C LYS A 198 -21.63 18.81 -17.22
N VAL A 199 -21.51 17.83 -16.33
CA VAL A 199 -21.37 18.08 -14.90
C VAL A 199 -19.97 18.66 -14.66
N PRO A 200 -19.83 19.86 -14.07
CA PRO A 200 -18.52 20.45 -13.81
C PRO A 200 -17.71 19.61 -12.81
N LEU A 201 -16.38 19.66 -12.94
CA LEU A 201 -15.46 19.03 -11.99
C LEU A 201 -15.64 19.62 -10.59
N THR A 202 -15.36 18.82 -9.57
CA THR A 202 -15.49 19.28 -8.18
C THR A 202 -14.32 20.19 -7.82
N ASP A 203 -14.60 21.36 -7.27
CA ASP A 203 -13.60 22.22 -6.63
C ASP A 203 -13.30 21.71 -5.21
N ASP A 204 -12.16 21.07 -5.03
CA ASP A 204 -11.74 20.49 -3.75
C ASP A 204 -10.74 21.37 -2.98
N LYS A 205 -10.45 22.59 -3.46
CA LYS A 205 -9.59 23.55 -2.75
C LYS A 205 -10.07 23.91 -1.34
N PRO A 206 -11.39 23.95 -1.03
CA PRO A 206 -11.85 24.23 0.33
C PRO A 206 -11.33 23.26 1.40
N LYS A 207 -10.84 22.06 1.04
CA LYS A 207 -10.23 21.13 2.00
C LYS A 207 -8.97 21.67 2.70
N TYR A 208 -8.33 22.69 2.11
CA TYR A 208 -7.15 23.39 2.64
C TYR A 208 -7.50 24.66 3.44
N ALA A 209 -8.79 25.00 3.57
CA ALA A 209 -9.23 26.21 4.28
C ALA A 209 -9.36 25.93 5.79
N TYR A 210 -8.22 25.89 6.47
CA TYR A 210 -8.14 25.80 7.93
C TYR A 210 -6.96 26.61 8.46
N ARG A 211 -7.04 27.00 9.73
CA ARG A 211 -5.99 27.73 10.45
C ARG A 211 -5.86 27.22 11.88
N LEU A 212 -4.63 27.16 12.37
CA LEU A 212 -4.37 26.94 13.79
C LEU A 212 -4.88 28.16 14.58
N THR A 213 -5.59 27.94 15.67
CA THR A 213 -6.10 29.03 16.53
C THR A 213 -5.07 29.38 17.61
N GLU A 214 -5.28 30.51 18.29
CA GLU A 214 -4.46 30.92 19.43
C GLU A 214 -4.76 30.14 20.72
N ASN A 215 -5.78 29.27 20.73
CA ASN A 215 -6.30 28.64 21.96
C ASN A 215 -5.51 27.39 22.42
N GLY A 216 -4.52 26.94 21.66
CA GLY A 216 -3.59 25.88 22.06
C GLY A 216 -3.22 24.91 20.95
N ASP A 217 -2.36 23.96 21.31
CA ASP A 217 -1.90 22.89 20.42
C ASP A 217 -3.11 22.08 19.91
N ASP A 218 -3.14 21.85 18.60
CA ASP A 218 -4.17 21.06 17.89
C ASP A 218 -5.57 21.68 17.76
N ASP A 219 -5.75 22.95 18.13
CA ASP A 219 -7.02 23.65 17.90
C ASP A 219 -7.01 24.31 16.51
N TYR A 220 -7.80 23.74 15.58
CA TYR A 220 -7.91 24.22 14.21
C TYR A 220 -9.31 24.75 13.94
N GLU A 221 -9.39 25.94 13.37
CA GLU A 221 -10.63 26.48 12.80
C GLU A 221 -10.70 26.11 11.32
N PHE A 222 -11.77 25.42 10.93
CA PHE A 222 -12.07 25.06 9.55
C PHE A 222 -13.15 25.99 9.01
N ASP A 223 -12.96 26.52 7.81
CA ASP A 223 -13.93 27.41 7.18
C ASP A 223 -15.22 26.66 6.84
N GLU A 224 -16.37 27.33 6.98
CA GLU A 224 -17.68 26.75 6.66
C GLU A 224 -17.84 26.60 5.14
N VAL A 225 -18.18 25.39 4.69
CA VAL A 225 -18.36 25.09 3.25
C VAL A 225 -19.79 24.65 2.97
N LYS A 226 -20.43 25.34 2.00
CA LYS A 226 -21.72 24.94 1.42
C LYS A 226 -21.51 24.50 -0.01
N CYS A 227 -22.16 23.41 -0.40
CA CYS A 227 -22.12 22.88 -1.76
C CYS A 227 -23.51 22.71 -2.35
N GLU A 228 -23.56 22.60 -3.68
CA GLU A 228 -24.71 22.13 -4.44
C GLU A 228 -24.46 20.70 -4.93
N VAL A 229 -25.45 19.81 -4.73
CA VAL A 229 -25.40 18.44 -5.21
C VAL A 229 -25.65 18.40 -6.71
N LEU A 230 -24.62 18.05 -7.47
CA LEU A 230 -24.67 18.05 -8.94
C LEU A 230 -25.16 16.73 -9.52
N ALA A 231 -24.85 15.61 -8.86
CA ALA A 231 -25.31 14.30 -9.27
C ALA A 231 -25.44 13.35 -8.07
N LEU A 232 -26.41 12.43 -8.20
CA LEU A 232 -26.70 11.37 -7.25
C LEU A 232 -26.55 10.04 -7.97
N ARG A 233 -25.87 9.08 -7.35
CA ARG A 233 -25.77 7.72 -7.87
C ARG A 233 -26.12 6.69 -6.80
N ARG A 234 -27.00 5.76 -7.12
CA ARG A 234 -27.45 4.68 -6.23
C ARG A 234 -27.58 3.38 -7.02
N ASN A 235 -27.00 2.30 -6.51
CA ASN A 235 -27.08 0.96 -7.11
C ASN A 235 -26.61 0.92 -8.57
N GLY A 236 -25.55 1.64 -8.91
CA GLY A 236 -24.99 1.65 -10.25
C GLY A 236 -25.54 2.73 -11.18
N GLU A 237 -26.67 3.34 -10.83
CA GLU A 237 -27.41 4.25 -11.72
C GLU A 237 -27.48 5.69 -11.18
N PHE A 238 -27.46 6.66 -12.09
CA PHE A 238 -27.69 8.06 -11.75
C PHE A 238 -29.18 8.34 -11.59
N VAL A 239 -29.54 8.95 -10.46
CA VAL A 239 -30.93 9.22 -10.06
C VAL A 239 -31.15 10.71 -9.82
N SER A 240 -32.40 11.15 -9.84
CA SER A 240 -32.77 12.55 -9.54
C SER A 240 -32.93 12.81 -8.04
N GLU A 241 -33.19 11.76 -7.26
CA GLU A 241 -33.44 11.81 -5.81
C GLU A 241 -32.96 10.54 -5.11
N VAL A 242 -32.62 10.69 -3.83
CA VAL A 242 -32.32 9.61 -2.88
C VAL A 242 -33.03 9.90 -1.55
N CYS A 243 -33.42 8.86 -0.82
CA CYS A 243 -34.28 8.94 0.34
C CYS A 243 -33.66 8.25 1.56
N SER A 244 -34.26 8.48 2.74
CA SER A 244 -33.83 7.88 4.01
C SER A 244 -33.54 6.38 3.89
N GLY A 245 -32.36 5.98 4.35
CA GLY A 245 -31.91 4.58 4.31
C GLY A 245 -31.22 4.17 3.02
N ASP A 246 -31.22 5.02 1.98
CA ASP A 246 -30.40 4.77 0.79
C ASP A 246 -28.92 4.89 1.15
N SER A 247 -28.15 3.90 0.70
CA SER A 247 -26.70 4.02 0.55
C SER A 247 -26.41 4.47 -0.88
N CYS A 248 -25.75 5.61 -1.04
CA CYS A 248 -25.55 6.23 -2.35
C CYS A 248 -24.27 7.07 -2.40
N CYS A 249 -24.04 7.70 -3.55
CA CYS A 249 -22.93 8.62 -3.78
C CYS A 249 -23.44 10.01 -4.15
N LEU A 250 -22.79 11.03 -3.61
CA LEU A 250 -23.00 12.43 -3.99
C LEU A 250 -21.77 12.96 -4.73
N ILE A 251 -22.00 13.66 -5.84
CA ILE A 251 -21.02 14.52 -6.49
C ILE A 251 -21.49 15.96 -6.31
N CYS A 252 -20.61 16.81 -5.79
CA CYS A 252 -20.91 18.21 -5.48
C CYS A 252 -20.06 19.16 -6.34
N ASP A 253 -20.48 20.41 -6.42
CA ASP A 253 -19.73 21.49 -7.09
C ASP A 253 -18.39 21.78 -6.40
N LYS A 254 -18.36 21.73 -5.07
CA LYS A 254 -17.15 21.89 -4.25
C LYS A 254 -17.20 21.10 -2.96
N THR A 255 -16.05 20.87 -2.34
CA THR A 255 -15.97 20.10 -1.10
C THR A 255 -14.80 20.46 -0.19
N ALA A 256 -15.05 20.41 1.11
CA ALA A 256 -14.06 20.45 2.18
C ALA A 256 -13.49 19.07 2.52
N PHE A 257 -14.14 17.99 2.07
CA PHE A 257 -13.70 16.63 2.34
C PHE A 257 -12.47 16.26 1.52
N TYR A 258 -11.48 15.70 2.19
CA TYR A 258 -10.31 15.09 1.58
C TYR A 258 -10.68 13.73 1.01
N ALA A 259 -10.49 13.58 -0.30
CA ALA A 259 -10.55 12.30 -0.97
C ALA A 259 -9.24 11.53 -0.77
N GLU A 260 -9.32 10.23 -0.51
CA GLU A 260 -8.15 9.37 -0.31
C GLU A 260 -7.14 9.51 -1.47
N SER A 261 -5.91 9.89 -1.13
CA SER A 261 -4.84 10.17 -2.08
C SER A 261 -3.49 10.27 -1.37
N GLY A 262 -2.39 10.03 -2.09
CA GLY A 262 -1.02 10.22 -1.57
C GLY A 262 -0.70 9.42 -0.30
N GLY A 263 -1.39 8.29 -0.08
CA GLY A 263 -1.31 7.50 1.16
C GLY A 263 -2.20 7.99 2.30
N GLN A 264 -2.72 9.22 2.24
CA GLN A 264 -3.68 9.74 3.21
C GLN A 264 -5.08 9.18 3.00
N ILE A 265 -5.65 8.62 4.07
CA ILE A 265 -7.03 8.15 4.08
C ILE A 265 -8.04 9.30 3.94
N TYR A 266 -9.17 9.01 3.32
CA TYR A 266 -10.31 9.91 3.21
C TYR A 266 -10.85 10.41 4.56
N ASP A 267 -11.57 11.52 4.47
CA ASP A 267 -12.38 12.03 5.57
C ASP A 267 -13.73 11.34 5.72
N GLU A 268 -14.27 11.45 6.93
CA GLU A 268 -15.64 11.13 7.28
C GLU A 268 -16.34 12.39 7.83
N GLY A 269 -17.67 12.38 7.91
CA GLY A 269 -18.44 13.53 8.41
C GLY A 269 -19.91 13.49 7.99
N SER A 270 -20.54 14.66 7.89
CA SER A 270 -21.91 14.82 7.42
C SER A 270 -22.03 15.96 6.40
N MET A 271 -23.05 15.89 5.55
CA MET A 271 -23.53 17.00 4.74
C MET A 271 -24.99 17.29 5.08
N GLU A 272 -25.29 18.49 5.55
CA GLU A 272 -26.57 18.83 6.17
C GLU A 272 -27.34 19.86 5.36
N GLY A 273 -28.60 19.56 5.06
CA GLY A 273 -29.58 20.49 4.51
C GLY A 273 -30.65 20.84 5.55
N GLU A 274 -31.71 21.54 5.14
CA GLU A 274 -32.76 21.99 6.06
C GLU A 274 -33.52 20.82 6.73
N LYS A 275 -33.73 19.72 6.00
CA LYS A 275 -34.51 18.55 6.44
C LYS A 275 -33.89 17.22 6.01
N CYS A 276 -32.61 17.24 5.66
CA CYS A 276 -31.88 16.06 5.22
C CYS A 276 -30.43 16.12 5.69
N GLU A 277 -29.84 14.94 5.85
CA GLU A 277 -28.45 14.76 6.21
C GLU A 277 -27.91 13.60 5.36
N PHE A 278 -26.70 13.76 4.86
CA PHE A 278 -25.93 12.70 4.23
C PHE A 278 -24.71 12.40 5.09
N ARG A 279 -24.66 11.19 5.66
CA ARG A 279 -23.53 10.76 6.47
C ARG A 279 -22.41 10.26 5.57
N VAL A 280 -21.35 11.04 5.46
CA VAL A 280 -20.17 10.73 4.62
C VAL A 280 -19.27 9.73 5.34
N ARG A 281 -18.91 8.68 4.63
CA ARG A 281 -18.23 7.49 5.18
C ARG A 281 -17.02 7.05 4.38
N ASN A 282 -16.94 7.50 3.14
CA ASN A 282 -15.78 7.35 2.29
C ASN A 282 -15.81 8.48 1.25
N VAL A 283 -14.63 8.98 0.87
CA VAL A 283 -14.47 10.01 -0.16
C VAL A 283 -13.37 9.60 -1.12
N GLN A 284 -13.67 9.54 -2.42
CA GLN A 284 -12.72 9.12 -3.45
C GLN A 284 -12.64 10.16 -4.56
N ALA A 285 -11.48 10.27 -5.21
CA ALA A 285 -11.30 11.12 -6.37
C ALA A 285 -11.13 10.27 -7.64
N ARG A 286 -11.87 10.61 -8.70
CA ARG A 286 -11.79 9.96 -10.02
C ARG A 286 -11.94 11.00 -11.12
N SER A 287 -10.92 11.14 -11.97
CA SER A 287 -10.93 12.04 -13.14
C SER A 287 -11.37 13.49 -12.83
N GLY A 288 -10.99 14.03 -11.67
CA GLY A 288 -11.33 15.39 -11.23
C GLY A 288 -12.68 15.53 -10.52
N TYR A 289 -13.47 14.47 -10.40
CA TYR A 289 -14.65 14.45 -9.54
C TYR A 289 -14.30 13.92 -8.16
N VAL A 290 -14.86 14.55 -7.11
CA VAL A 290 -14.84 14.02 -5.75
C VAL A 290 -16.18 13.37 -5.44
N ILE A 291 -16.12 12.10 -5.05
CA ILE A 291 -17.27 11.22 -4.87
C ILE A 291 -17.39 10.94 -3.37
N HIS A 292 -18.53 11.31 -2.80
CA HIS A 292 -18.83 11.12 -1.39
C HIS A 292 -19.77 9.94 -1.24
N PHE A 293 -19.35 8.89 -0.54
CA PHE A 293 -20.15 7.70 -0.28
C PHE A 293 -20.71 7.74 1.13
N GLY A 294 -21.96 7.31 1.28
CA GLY A 294 -22.64 7.50 2.55
C GLY A 294 -24.09 7.04 2.56
N GLU A 295 -24.73 7.32 3.69
CA GLU A 295 -26.13 7.02 3.98
C GLU A 295 -26.95 8.31 4.03
N VAL A 296 -28.16 8.27 3.47
CA VAL A 296 -29.10 9.40 3.46
C VAL A 296 -30.06 9.30 4.63
N MET A 297 -30.33 10.43 5.27
CA MET A 297 -31.47 10.67 6.15
C MET A 297 -32.27 11.85 5.59
N GLY A 298 -33.56 11.67 5.38
CA GLY A 298 -34.42 12.61 4.66
C GLY A 298 -34.40 12.38 3.14
N THR A 299 -34.66 13.43 2.36
CA THR A 299 -34.63 13.36 0.90
C THR A 299 -33.61 14.35 0.37
N ILE A 300 -32.73 13.88 -0.52
CA ILE A 300 -31.75 14.71 -1.23
C ILE A 300 -32.02 14.58 -2.71
N THR A 301 -32.18 15.71 -3.38
CA THR A 301 -32.34 15.79 -4.83
C THR A 301 -31.13 16.47 -5.46
N ARG A 302 -30.92 16.26 -6.76
CA ARG A 302 -30.03 17.12 -7.53
C ARG A 302 -30.41 18.59 -7.35
N GLY A 303 -29.42 19.47 -7.17
CA GLY A 303 -29.58 20.89 -6.86
C GLY A 303 -29.77 21.21 -5.37
N SER A 304 -29.84 20.18 -4.50
CA SER A 304 -29.90 20.38 -3.04
C SER A 304 -28.64 21.09 -2.55
N LYS A 305 -28.81 22.05 -1.65
CA LYS A 305 -27.70 22.79 -1.04
C LYS A 305 -27.43 22.24 0.36
N LEU A 306 -26.19 21.80 0.60
CA LEU A 306 -25.79 21.15 1.84
C LEU A 306 -24.59 21.87 2.45
N PHE A 307 -24.57 22.00 3.77
CA PHE A 307 -23.42 22.42 4.56
C PHE A 307 -22.55 21.20 4.84
N GLN A 308 -21.24 21.34 4.78
CA GLN A 308 -20.30 20.23 4.96
C GLN A 308 -19.65 20.29 6.34
N ASN A 309 -19.78 19.22 7.09
CA ASN A 309 -19.20 19.04 8.42
C ASN A 309 -18.23 17.85 8.38
N VAL A 310 -16.95 18.13 8.14
CA VAL A 310 -15.87 17.13 8.23
C VAL A 310 -15.67 16.76 9.71
N ASP A 311 -15.39 15.49 10.01
CA ASP A 311 -14.94 15.08 11.35
C ASP A 311 -13.56 15.68 11.63
N GLN A 312 -13.56 16.88 12.21
CA GLN A 312 -12.36 17.68 12.46
C GLN A 312 -11.37 16.96 13.38
N LYS A 313 -11.86 16.22 14.39
CA LYS A 313 -11.00 15.46 15.30
C LYS A 313 -10.23 14.39 14.55
N ARG A 314 -10.92 13.67 13.67
CA ARG A 314 -10.29 12.68 12.79
C ARG A 314 -9.31 13.35 11.83
N ARG A 315 -9.72 14.44 11.17
CA ARG A 315 -8.90 15.19 10.22
C ARG A 315 -7.57 15.62 10.84
N VAL A 316 -7.59 16.22 12.03
CA VAL A 316 -6.38 16.70 12.71
C VAL A 316 -5.41 15.55 13.02
N GLN A 317 -5.89 14.38 13.48
CA GLN A 317 -5.02 13.22 13.72
C GLN A 317 -4.37 12.71 12.42
N VAL A 318 -5.11 12.72 11.32
CA VAL A 318 -4.59 12.34 10.00
C VAL A 318 -3.56 13.35 9.50
N MET A 319 -3.81 14.66 9.65
CA MET A 319 -2.86 15.73 9.30
C MET A 319 -1.53 15.57 10.06
N LYS A 320 -1.58 15.28 11.37
CA LYS A 320 -0.38 15.01 12.17
C LYS A 320 0.44 13.86 11.62
N ASN A 321 -0.21 12.73 11.33
CA ASN A 321 0.45 11.56 10.78
C ASN A 321 0.97 11.81 9.36
N HIS A 322 0.32 12.68 8.59
CA HIS A 322 0.80 13.11 7.27
C HIS A 322 2.09 13.91 7.40
N THR A 323 2.10 14.94 8.25
CA THR A 323 3.31 15.73 8.54
C THR A 323 4.43 14.84 9.06
N ALA A 324 4.14 13.93 9.99
CA ALA A 324 5.10 12.96 10.49
C ALA A 324 5.68 12.06 9.39
N THR A 325 4.90 11.75 8.35
CA THR A 325 5.37 10.99 7.18
C THR A 325 6.43 11.76 6.40
N HIS A 326 6.24 13.07 6.18
CA HIS A 326 7.26 13.93 5.56
C HIS A 326 8.53 14.00 6.41
N LEU A 327 8.39 14.16 7.74
CA LEU A 327 9.54 14.19 8.65
C LEU A 327 10.28 12.85 8.68
N LEU A 328 9.56 11.73 8.64
CA LEU A 328 10.14 10.40 8.59
C LEU A 328 10.90 10.18 7.28
N ASN A 329 10.33 10.58 6.14
CA ASN A 329 11.01 10.54 4.84
C ASN A 329 12.30 11.37 4.86
N PHE A 330 12.26 12.55 5.49
CA PHE A 330 13.44 13.39 5.71
C PHE A 330 14.51 12.67 6.52
N ALA A 331 14.16 12.19 7.71
CA ALA A 331 15.09 11.56 8.63
C ALA A 331 15.70 10.26 8.06
N LEU A 332 14.90 9.46 7.33
CA LEU A 332 15.40 8.26 6.66
C LEU A 332 16.49 8.58 5.65
N ARG A 333 16.32 9.61 4.83
CA ARG A 333 17.32 10.03 3.84
C ARG A 333 18.58 10.59 4.49
N GLU A 334 18.44 11.38 5.55
CA GLU A 334 19.59 11.91 6.29
C GLU A 334 20.45 10.79 6.90
N VAL A 335 19.83 9.70 7.34
CA VAL A 335 20.53 8.59 8.01
C VAL A 335 21.04 7.53 7.03
N LEU A 336 20.29 7.24 5.97
CA LEU A 336 20.55 6.12 5.07
C LEU A 336 21.04 6.54 3.69
N GLY A 337 20.96 7.83 3.35
CA GLY A 337 21.28 8.37 2.04
C GLY A 337 20.12 8.24 1.05
N GLN A 338 20.40 7.73 -0.16
CA GLN A 338 19.39 7.61 -1.21
C GLN A 338 18.38 6.50 -0.88
N VAL A 339 17.25 6.92 -0.32
CA VAL A 339 16.08 6.10 -0.04
C VAL A 339 14.93 6.54 -0.94
N GLU A 340 14.27 5.56 -1.56
CA GLU A 340 13.07 5.77 -2.36
C GLU A 340 11.84 5.29 -1.61
N GLN A 341 10.79 6.11 -1.59
CA GLN A 341 9.48 5.69 -1.14
C GLN A 341 8.90 4.65 -2.10
N LYS A 342 8.33 3.58 -1.54
CA LYS A 342 7.60 2.51 -2.26
C LYS A 342 6.15 2.41 -1.84
N GLY A 343 5.77 3.02 -0.72
CA GLY A 343 4.40 3.04 -0.25
C GLY A 343 4.23 3.97 0.95
N SER A 344 3.03 4.52 1.10
CA SER A 344 2.63 5.30 2.25
C SER A 344 1.19 4.98 2.61
N LEU A 345 0.90 4.88 3.91
CA LEU A 345 -0.44 4.76 4.45
C LEU A 345 -0.52 5.62 5.71
N VAL A 346 -1.43 6.58 5.71
CA VAL A 346 -1.64 7.52 6.81
C VAL A 346 -3.07 7.36 7.28
N LEU A 347 -3.23 6.77 8.47
CA LEU A 347 -4.50 6.58 9.17
C LEU A 347 -4.56 7.54 10.36
N MET A 348 -5.68 7.56 11.11
CA MET A 348 -5.77 8.40 12.32
C MET A 348 -4.90 7.88 13.47
N ASP A 349 -4.70 6.56 13.56
CA ASP A 349 -4.09 5.89 14.70
C ASP A 349 -2.66 5.42 14.42
N ARG A 350 -2.23 5.44 13.16
CA ARG A 350 -0.89 5.05 12.73
C ARG A 350 -0.55 5.58 11.34
N LEU A 351 0.75 5.60 11.05
CA LEU A 351 1.28 5.69 9.70
C LEU A 351 2.14 4.48 9.38
N ARG A 352 2.25 4.13 8.09
CA ARG A 352 3.19 3.16 7.55
C ARG A 352 3.92 3.80 6.37
N PHE A 353 5.24 3.72 6.38
CA PHE A 353 6.09 4.23 5.31
C PHE A 353 6.98 3.10 4.80
N ASP A 354 6.79 2.71 3.55
CA ASP A 354 7.54 1.64 2.89
C ASP A 354 8.62 2.27 2.01
N PHE A 355 9.86 1.81 2.14
CA PHE A 355 11.01 2.43 1.46
C PHE A 355 12.08 1.41 1.06
N THR A 356 12.92 1.77 0.10
CA THR A 356 14.05 0.93 -0.31
C THR A 356 15.19 1.03 0.70
N CYS A 357 15.69 -0.13 1.14
CA CYS A 357 16.86 -0.21 1.99
C CYS A 357 17.66 -1.46 1.61
N LYS A 358 19.00 -1.36 1.64
CA LYS A 358 19.88 -2.49 1.32
C LYS A 358 19.88 -3.58 2.39
N ALA A 359 19.57 -3.21 3.63
CA ALA A 359 19.57 -4.10 4.79
C ALA A 359 18.54 -3.61 5.83
N PRO A 360 18.12 -4.47 6.78
CA PRO A 360 17.33 -4.05 7.93
C PRO A 360 18.00 -2.91 8.71
N LEU A 361 17.21 -1.99 9.26
CA LEU A 361 17.74 -0.90 10.09
C LEU A 361 18.37 -1.44 11.37
N THR A 362 19.55 -0.93 11.68
CA THR A 362 20.20 -1.12 12.98
C THR A 362 19.48 -0.31 14.06
N VAL A 363 19.67 -0.70 15.33
CA VAL A 363 19.08 0.03 16.47
C VAL A 363 19.61 1.46 16.52
N GLU A 364 20.89 1.67 16.23
CA GLU A 364 21.52 2.99 16.19
C GLU A 364 20.90 3.88 15.10
N GLN A 365 20.62 3.32 13.92
CA GLN A 365 19.93 4.05 12.85
C GLN A 365 18.51 4.43 13.25
N LEU A 366 17.77 3.51 13.86
CA LEU A 366 16.40 3.78 14.35
C LEU A 366 16.37 4.92 15.36
N VAL A 367 17.27 4.88 16.36
CA VAL A 367 17.39 5.94 17.37
C VAL A 367 17.72 7.28 16.72
N ARG A 368 18.62 7.30 15.73
CA ARG A 368 18.99 8.54 15.03
C ARG A 368 17.85 9.11 14.20
N ILE A 369 17.08 8.25 13.51
CA ILE A 369 15.89 8.67 12.75
C ILE A 369 14.87 9.31 13.69
N GLU A 370 14.56 8.64 14.81
CA GLU A 370 13.65 9.15 15.83
C GLU A 370 14.11 10.50 16.40
N GLN A 371 15.40 10.64 16.71
CA GLN A 371 15.98 11.90 17.19
C GLN A 371 15.84 13.05 16.19
N ILE A 372 16.07 12.81 14.89
CA ILE A 372 15.92 13.85 13.87
C ILE A 372 14.46 14.31 13.81
N VAL A 373 13.51 13.38 13.77
CA VAL A 373 12.07 13.71 13.75
C VAL A 373 11.70 14.49 15.01
N ALA A 374 12.08 14.01 16.19
CA ALA A 374 11.79 14.66 17.46
C ALA A 374 12.40 16.07 17.53
N ASN A 375 13.62 16.27 17.04
CA ASN A 375 14.24 17.59 17.01
C ASN A 375 13.49 18.58 16.11
N ILE A 376 13.01 18.15 14.94
CA ILE A 376 12.23 19.01 14.06
C ILE A 376 10.90 19.37 14.70
N VAL A 377 10.19 18.40 15.29
CA VAL A 377 8.93 18.63 16.02
C VAL A 377 9.14 19.61 17.17
N ASN A 378 10.18 19.41 18.00
CA ASN A 378 10.50 20.28 19.13
C ASN A 378 10.95 21.70 18.71
N SER A 379 11.38 21.87 17.46
CA SER A 379 11.77 23.18 16.94
C SER A 379 10.58 24.03 16.52
N ASP A 380 9.37 23.45 16.47
CA ASP A 380 8.11 24.14 16.19
C ASP A 380 8.19 25.08 14.96
N VAL A 381 8.79 24.55 13.88
CA VAL A 381 9.02 25.32 12.66
C VAL A 381 7.76 25.36 11.79
N GLU A 382 7.53 26.50 11.15
CA GLU A 382 6.39 26.71 10.27
C GLU A 382 6.43 25.80 9.02
N ILE A 383 5.27 25.29 8.60
CA ILE A 383 5.11 24.51 7.38
C ILE A 383 4.55 25.42 6.29
N TYR A 384 5.32 25.59 5.20
CA TYR A 384 4.97 26.44 4.08
C TYR A 384 4.39 25.63 2.93
N MET A 385 3.36 26.18 2.29
CA MET A 385 2.63 25.50 1.21
C MET A 385 2.33 26.49 0.09
N GLN A 386 2.64 26.13 -1.17
CA GLN A 386 2.43 27.02 -2.31
C GLN A 386 2.17 26.24 -3.60
N GLU A 387 1.25 26.73 -4.44
CA GLU A 387 1.11 26.26 -5.83
C GLU A 387 2.22 26.90 -6.69
N VAL A 388 3.03 26.08 -7.34
CA VAL A 388 4.20 26.50 -8.13
C VAL A 388 4.13 25.80 -9.51
N PRO A 389 4.53 26.47 -10.61
CA PRO A 389 4.66 25.80 -11.90
C PRO A 389 5.59 24.59 -11.80
N LEU A 390 5.16 23.44 -12.33
CA LEU A 390 5.84 22.14 -12.14
C LEU A 390 7.31 22.18 -12.59
N GLY A 391 7.60 22.84 -13.70
CA GLY A 391 8.95 22.97 -14.23
C GLY A 391 9.89 23.77 -13.31
N VAL A 392 9.36 24.79 -12.63
CA VAL A 392 10.12 25.62 -11.68
C VAL A 392 10.30 24.86 -10.37
N ALA A 393 9.25 24.23 -9.86
CA ALA A 393 9.32 23.50 -8.59
C ALA A 393 10.38 22.38 -8.64
N LYS A 394 10.51 21.68 -9.78
CA LYS A 394 11.51 20.62 -10.02
C LYS A 394 12.97 21.07 -9.94
N THR A 395 13.27 22.37 -9.90
CA THR A 395 14.66 22.84 -9.79
C THR A 395 15.21 22.81 -8.37
N ILE A 396 14.36 22.67 -7.34
CA ILE A 396 14.76 22.67 -5.94
C ILE A 396 15.58 21.40 -5.63
N ALA A 397 16.86 21.56 -5.24
CA ALA A 397 17.84 20.47 -5.16
C ALA A 397 17.53 19.36 -4.14
N GLY A 398 16.76 19.65 -3.07
CA GLY A 398 16.32 18.66 -2.07
C GLY A 398 14.86 18.23 -2.21
N LEU A 399 14.19 18.64 -3.28
CA LEU A 399 12.82 18.23 -3.56
C LEU A 399 12.72 16.71 -3.65
N ARG A 400 11.72 16.16 -2.97
CA ARG A 400 11.41 14.73 -3.00
C ARG A 400 10.20 14.47 -3.85
N LEU A 401 10.37 13.48 -4.71
CA LEU A 401 9.41 13.03 -5.70
C LEU A 401 9.32 11.51 -5.62
N THR A 402 8.11 11.00 -5.82
CA THR A 402 7.87 9.59 -6.12
C THR A 402 8.06 9.43 -7.63
N ALA A 403 9.07 8.67 -8.06
CA ALA A 403 9.47 8.60 -9.46
C ALA A 403 8.35 8.13 -10.41
N ASP A 404 7.42 7.32 -9.91
CA ASP A 404 6.34 6.71 -10.68
C ASP A 404 5.02 7.52 -10.65
N GLU A 405 5.00 8.69 -10.01
CA GLU A 405 3.80 9.53 -9.91
C GLU A 405 3.76 10.63 -10.98
N THR A 406 2.54 10.92 -11.46
CA THR A 406 2.27 12.07 -12.32
C THR A 406 1.76 13.22 -11.46
N TYR A 407 2.43 14.37 -11.57
CA TYR A 407 2.09 15.59 -10.82
C TYR A 407 1.37 16.60 -11.74
N PRO A 408 0.34 17.30 -11.23
CA PRO A 408 -0.33 18.36 -11.98
C PRO A 408 0.60 19.58 -12.18
N ASP A 409 0.24 20.44 -13.13
CA ASP A 409 0.86 21.75 -13.32
C ASP A 409 -0.26 22.83 -13.27
N PRO A 410 -0.27 23.74 -12.28
CA PRO A 410 0.71 23.90 -11.20
C PRO A 410 0.68 22.75 -10.17
N VAL A 411 1.79 22.58 -9.46
CA VAL A 411 1.97 21.58 -8.40
C VAL A 411 2.00 22.24 -7.02
N ARG A 412 1.46 21.56 -6.01
CA ARG A 412 1.55 22.01 -4.62
C ARG A 412 2.84 21.53 -3.97
N VAL A 413 3.67 22.48 -3.54
CA VAL A 413 4.92 22.24 -2.82
C VAL A 413 4.66 22.43 -1.33
N VAL A 414 5.10 21.46 -0.52
CA VAL A 414 5.12 21.55 0.95
C VAL A 414 6.57 21.60 1.41
N SER A 415 6.89 22.54 2.28
CA SER A 415 8.23 22.75 2.82
C SER A 415 8.19 22.95 4.34
N VAL A 416 9.01 22.19 5.08
CA VAL A 416 9.11 22.30 6.54
C VAL A 416 10.24 23.27 6.90
N GLY A 417 9.90 24.38 7.55
CA GLY A 417 10.84 25.36 8.13
C GLY A 417 11.50 26.33 7.15
N THR A 418 11.31 26.17 5.84
CA THR A 418 11.84 27.12 4.83
C THR A 418 10.73 27.58 3.88
N PRO A 419 10.49 28.90 3.72
CA PRO A 419 9.48 29.40 2.79
C PRO A 419 9.72 28.93 1.35
N VAL A 420 8.66 28.52 0.66
CA VAL A 420 8.76 28.03 -0.73
C VAL A 420 9.36 29.10 -1.65
N ASP A 421 8.94 30.37 -1.54
CA ASP A 421 9.53 31.48 -2.30
C ASP A 421 11.05 31.65 -2.06
N ALA A 422 11.56 31.32 -0.87
CA ALA A 422 12.98 31.37 -0.59
C ALA A 422 13.72 30.23 -1.30
N LEU A 423 13.12 29.03 -1.32
CA LEU A 423 13.63 27.88 -2.07
C LEU A 423 13.68 28.15 -3.57
N LEU A 424 12.68 28.84 -4.12
CA LEU A 424 12.64 29.17 -5.54
C LEU A 424 13.68 30.23 -5.94
N LYS A 425 14.07 31.12 -5.01
CA LYS A 425 15.13 32.13 -5.24
C LYS A 425 16.54 31.54 -5.18
N ASP A 426 16.75 30.52 -4.34
CA ASP A 426 18.03 29.83 -4.17
C ASP A 426 17.84 28.30 -4.19
N PRO A 427 17.52 27.71 -5.36
CA PRO A 427 17.14 26.30 -5.49
C PRO A 427 18.28 25.33 -5.17
N ASP A 428 19.53 25.79 -5.19
CA ASP A 428 20.72 25.00 -4.85
C ASP A 428 21.27 25.31 -3.45
N GLY A 429 20.61 26.21 -2.72
CA GLY A 429 21.05 26.72 -1.43
C GLY A 429 20.94 25.71 -0.29
N PRO A 430 21.47 26.06 0.90
CA PRO A 430 21.37 25.21 2.09
C PRO A 430 19.92 24.90 2.47
N GLY A 431 19.01 25.89 2.37
CA GLY A 431 17.59 25.70 2.66
C GLY A 431 16.92 24.70 1.73
N ALA A 432 17.30 24.68 0.45
CA ALA A 432 16.78 23.72 -0.53
C ALA A 432 17.29 22.30 -0.31
N LYS A 433 18.48 22.12 0.28
CA LYS A 433 19.08 20.79 0.52
C LYS A 433 18.73 20.20 1.88
N LEU A 434 18.57 21.05 2.89
CA LEU A 434 18.43 20.64 4.30
C LEU A 434 16.98 20.70 4.81
N ALA A 435 16.04 21.22 4.03
CA ALA A 435 14.62 21.20 4.38
C ALA A 435 13.92 19.94 3.88
N SER A 436 12.81 19.58 4.53
CA SER A 436 11.88 18.59 4.00
C SER A 436 10.98 19.28 2.97
N VAL A 437 11.23 19.03 1.68
CA VAL A 437 10.50 19.66 0.57
C VAL A 437 9.93 18.60 -0.35
N GLU A 438 8.60 18.55 -0.52
CA GLU A 438 7.92 17.48 -1.26
C GLU A 438 6.75 18.04 -2.09
N PHE A 439 6.41 17.35 -3.18
CA PHE A 439 5.11 17.57 -3.84
C PHE A 439 4.03 16.84 -3.06
N CYS A 440 3.06 17.57 -2.54
CA CYS A 440 2.04 16.98 -1.68
C CYS A 440 0.69 17.68 -1.80
N GLY A 441 -0.33 16.88 -2.13
CA GLY A 441 -1.73 17.27 -2.13
C GLY A 441 -2.49 16.89 -0.86
N GLY A 442 -1.79 16.43 0.18
CA GLY A 442 -2.34 16.14 1.52
C GLY A 442 -2.69 17.39 2.32
N THR A 443 -3.43 17.20 3.41
CA THR A 443 -3.81 18.26 4.36
C THR A 443 -2.88 18.31 5.56
#